data_AF-C8W2B8-F1
#
_entry.id   AF-C8W2B8-F1
#
_cell.length_a   1.000
_cell.length_b   1.000
_cell.length_c   1.000
_cell.angle_alpha   90.00
_cell.angle_beta   90.00
_cell.angle_gamma   90.00
#
_symmetry.space_group_name_H-M   'P 1'
#
loop_
_entity.id
_entity.type
_entity.pdbx_description
1 polymer ?
#
loop_
_entity_poly.entity_id
_entity_poly.type
_entity_poly.pdbx_seq_one_letter_code
_entity_poly.pdbx_strand_id
1 'polypeptide(L)' 'MALSTAINFATGVTVNILTTGGFAFTGELIDQTTGTTDTTTTTDSFLIIRLRTATAPYFAGQVLRINMNQIIALG' A
#
# COMPACT_ATOMS: atom_id res chain seq x y z
N MET A 1 -0.22 17.41 -3.36
CA MET A 1 -1.22 16.69 -4.17
C MET A 1 -1.44 15.34 -3.53
N ALA A 2 -2.69 14.97 -3.25
CA ALA A 2 -3.02 13.65 -2.70
C ALA A 2 -2.78 12.56 -3.74
N LEU A 3 -2.38 11.37 -3.28
CA LEU A 3 -2.12 10.20 -4.10
C LEU A 3 -3.37 9.73 -4.86
N SER A 4 -4.54 9.81 -4.21
CA SER A 4 -5.85 9.62 -4.86
C SER A 4 -6.96 10.25 -4.01
N THR A 5 -8.20 10.23 -4.51
CA THR A 5 -9.38 10.58 -3.70
C THR A 5 -9.62 9.61 -2.54
N ALA A 6 -9.13 8.37 -2.64
CA ALA A 6 -9.23 7.36 -1.58
C ALA A 6 -8.08 7.47 -0.55
N ILE A 7 -6.92 8.00 -0.96
CA ILE A 7 -5.75 8.18 -0.10
C ILE A 7 -5.34 9.65 -0.12
N ASN A 8 -5.79 10.41 0.88
CA ASN A 8 -5.50 11.83 1.03
C ASN A 8 -4.10 12.12 1.61
N PHE A 9 -3.10 11.35 1.19
CA PHE A 9 -1.70 11.55 1.57
C PHE A 9 -0.89 11.92 0.34
N ALA A 10 0.13 12.76 0.52
CA ALA A 10 1.07 13.03 -0.56
C ALA A 10 2.00 11.84 -0.78
N THR A 11 2.50 11.69 -2.00
CA THR A 11 3.64 10.80 -2.29
C THR A 11 4.87 11.26 -1.51
N GLY A 12 5.72 10.31 -1.13
CA GLY A 12 6.91 10.55 -0.31
C GLY A 12 6.66 10.63 1.20
N VAL A 13 5.39 10.58 1.64
CA VAL A 13 5.05 10.54 3.07
C VAL A 13 5.27 9.14 3.62
N THR A 14 5.88 9.04 4.81
CA THR A 14 5.96 7.80 5.55
C THR A 14 4.63 7.54 6.27
N VAL A 15 4.07 6.36 6.06
CA VAL A 15 2.81 5.92 6.66
C VAL A 15 2.96 4.57 7.34
N ASN A 16 2.12 4.34 8.34
CA ASN A 16 1.89 3.05 8.95
C ASN A 16 0.62 2.43 8.37
N ILE A 17 0.72 1.18 7.94
CA ILE A 17 -0.36 0.45 7.28
C ILE A 17 -0.66 -0.80 8.08
N LEU A 18 -1.92 -0.95 8.51
CA LEU A 18 -2.42 -2.17 9.14
C LEU A 18 -3.24 -2.96 8.13
N THR A 19 -2.96 -4.24 7.99
CA THR A 19 -3.67 -5.14 7.07
C THR A 19 -4.60 -6.12 7.79
N THR A 20 -5.54 -6.70 7.05
CA THR A 20 -6.50 -7.71 7.54
C THR A 20 -5.86 -8.98 8.08
N GLY A 21 -4.63 -9.30 7.64
CA GLY A 21 -3.84 -10.40 8.19
C GLY A 21 -3.17 -10.10 9.53
N GLY A 22 -3.36 -8.89 10.10
CA GLY A 22 -2.70 -8.45 11.32
C GLY A 22 -1.26 -7.97 11.11
N PHE A 23 -0.78 -7.89 9.87
CA PHE A 23 0.54 -7.36 9.56
C PHE A 23 0.53 -5.83 9.55
N ALA A 24 1.57 -5.25 10.14
CA ALA A 24 1.82 -3.82 10.14
C ALA A 24 3.07 -3.50 9.29
N PHE A 25 2.93 -2.55 8.35
CA PHE A 25 4.01 -2.08 7.51
C PHE A 25 4.27 -0.60 7.78
N THR A 26 5.54 -0.22 7.90
CA THR A 26 5.94 1.19 7.91
C THR A 26 6.68 1.48 6.62
N GLY A 27 6.17 2.40 5.79
CA GLY A 27 6.74 2.64 4.48
C GLY A 27 6.43 4.02 3.91
N GLU A 28 7.25 4.45 2.97
CA GLU A 28 7.05 5.64 2.17
C GLU A 28 6.05 5.35 1.05
N LEU A 29 5.03 6.18 0.92
CA LEU A 29 4.06 6.12 -0.17
C LEU A 29 4.74 6.49 -1.49
N ILE A 30 4.70 5.58 -2.47
CA ILE A 30 5.24 5.86 -3.80
C ILE A 30 4.09 6.23 -4.74
N ASP A 31 3.13 5.31 -4.90
CA ASP A 31 2.08 5.43 -5.91
C ASP A 31 0.85 4.55 -5.57
N GLN A 32 -0.27 4.77 -6.25
CA GLN A 32 -1.45 3.91 -6.24
C GLN A 32 -1.79 3.52 -7.67
N THR A 33 -1.97 2.22 -7.90
CA THR A 33 -2.33 1.69 -9.22
C THR A 33 -3.64 0.90 -9.16
N THR A 34 -4.51 1.13 -10.14
CA THR A 34 -5.71 0.32 -10.37
C THR A 34 -5.42 -0.64 -11.52
N GLY A 35 -5.58 -1.93 -11.29
CA GLY A 35 -5.41 -2.98 -12.30
C GLY A 35 -6.66 -3.85 -12.41
N THR A 36 -6.90 -4.40 -13.59
CA THR A 36 -7.85 -5.50 -13.78
C THR A 36 -7.14 -6.82 -13.53
N THR A 37 -7.59 -7.57 -12.52
CA THR A 37 -7.10 -8.92 -12.24
C THR A 37 -8.04 -9.92 -12.91
N ASP A 38 -7.55 -10.58 -13.95
CA ASP A 38 -8.22 -11.65 -14.73
C ASP A 38 -9.40 -11.21 -15.65
N THR A 39 -9.83 -12.09 -16.55
CA THR A 39 -10.85 -11.94 -17.60
C THR A 39 -12.28 -11.68 -17.11
N THR A 40 -12.47 -11.59 -15.79
CA THR A 40 -13.69 -11.13 -15.14
C THR A 40 -13.43 -9.74 -14.57
N THR A 41 -14.36 -8.80 -14.74
CA THR A 41 -14.19 -7.35 -14.54
C THR A 41 -14.02 -6.93 -13.07
N THR A 42 -13.03 -7.47 -12.36
CA THR A 42 -12.64 -7.05 -11.01
C THR A 42 -11.53 -6.01 -11.10
N THR A 43 -11.87 -4.76 -10.75
CA THR A 43 -10.90 -3.68 -10.61
C THR A 43 -10.26 -3.75 -9.23
N ASP A 44 -9.04 -4.25 -9.15
CA ASP A 44 -8.25 -4.24 -7.92
C ASP A 44 -7.41 -2.95 -7.83
N SER A 45 -7.41 -2.34 -6.65
CA SER A 45 -6.53 -1.21 -6.33
C SER A 45 -5.36 -1.69 -5.49
N PHE A 46 -4.16 -1.29 -5.86
CA PHE A 46 -2.93 -1.61 -5.15
C PHE A 46 -2.22 -0.34 -4.71
N LEU A 47 -1.80 -0.31 -3.45
CA LEU A 47 -0.93 0.70 -2.89
C LEU A 47 0.53 0.25 -3.03
N ILE A 48 1.38 1.13 -3.57
CA ILE A 48 2.82 0.89 -3.73
C ILE A 48 3.55 1.66 -2.64
N ILE A 49 4.29 0.95 -1.81
CA ILE A 49 5.10 1.53 -0.75
C ILE A 49 6.55 1.06 -0.82
N ARG A 50 7.47 1.88 -0.32
CA ARG A 50 8.83 1.46 0.00
C ARG A 50 8.97 1.30 1.50
N LEU A 51 9.28 0.10 1.97
CA LEU A 51 9.46 -0.16 3.39
C LEU A 51 10.57 0.70 3.99
N ARG A 52 10.30 1.34 5.13
CA ARG A 52 11.28 2.06 5.94
C ARG A 52 11.87 1.18 7.03
N THR A 53 11.07 0.24 7.54
CA THR A 53 11.46 -0.74 8.55
C THR A 53 11.30 -2.15 8.00
N ALA A 54 12.11 -3.10 8.46
CA ALA A 54 11.92 -4.50 8.12
C ALA A 54 10.67 -5.05 8.83
N THR A 55 9.84 -5.77 8.08
CA THR A 55 8.67 -6.49 8.60
C THR A 55 8.73 -7.88 7.97
N ALA A 56 8.93 -8.94 8.76
CA ALA A 56 9.08 -10.29 8.23
C ALA A 56 7.86 -10.68 7.36
N PRO A 57 8.06 -11.29 6.17
CA PRO A 57 9.31 -11.77 5.57
C PRO A 57 10.10 -10.74 4.72
N TYR A 58 9.75 -9.46 4.79
CA TYR A 58 10.27 -8.40 3.93
C TYR A 58 11.42 -7.59 4.56
N PHE A 59 12.24 -6.99 3.71
CA PHE A 59 13.42 -6.20 4.11
C PHE A 59 13.16 -4.69 4.03
N ALA A 60 13.89 -3.91 4.82
CA ALA A 60 13.87 -2.45 4.71
C ALA A 60 14.35 -2.02 3.32
N GLY A 61 13.73 -0.99 2.75
CA GLY A 61 13.97 -0.50 1.39
C GLY A 61 13.26 -1.29 0.29
N GLN A 62 12.67 -2.44 0.60
CA GLN A 62 11.91 -3.22 -0.38
C GLN A 62 10.63 -2.48 -0.80
N VAL A 63 10.31 -2.53 -2.09
CA VAL A 63 9.05 -2.01 -2.62
C VAL A 63 8.00 -3.11 -2.59
N LEU A 64 6.86 -2.82 -1.96
CA LEU A 64 5.73 -3.73 -1.83
C LEU A 64 4.51 -3.16 -2.54
N ARG A 65 3.71 -4.08 -3.10
CA ARG A 65 2.34 -3.82 -3.57
C ARG A 65 1.38 -4.46 -2.58
N ILE A 66 0.55 -3.63 -1.96
CA ILE A 66 -0.47 -4.07 -0.99
C ILE A 66 -1.83 -3.86 -1.64
N ASN A 67 -2.67 -4.90 -1.68
CA ASN A 67 -4.04 -4.75 -2.16
C ASN A 67 -4.80 -3.85 -1.17
N MET A 68 -5.43 -2.78 -1.66
CA MET A 68 -6.14 -1.82 -0.83
C MET A 68 -7.34 -2.44 -0.10
N ASN A 69 -7.92 -3.52 -0.63
CA ASN A 69 -8.99 -4.28 0.03
C ASN A 69 -8.49 -5.03 1.29
N GLN A 70 -7.18 -5.17 1.44
CA GLN A 70 -6.56 -5.78 2.62
C GLN A 70 -6.11 -4.73 3.64
N ILE A 71 -6.23 -3.43 3.36
CA ILE A 71 -5.83 -2.36 4.28
C ILE A 71 -7.01 -2.02 5.20
N ILE A 72 -6.79 -2.14 6.51
CA ILE A 72 -7.77 -1.75 7.53
C ILE A 72 -7.57 -0.28 7.91
N ALA A 73 -6.32 0.12 8.11
CA ALA A 73 -5.98 1.46 8.57
C ALA A 73 -4.67 1.94 7.93
N LEU A 74 -4.61 3.24 7.70
CA LEU A 74 -3.45 3.96 7.19
C LEU A 74 -3.32 5.29 7.94
N GLY A 75 -2.14 5.58 8.46
CA GLY A 75 -1.88 6.78 9.28
C GLY A 75 -0.44 7.26 9.20
#